data_AF-A0A1I0W6Y4-F1
#
_entry.id   AF-A0A1I0W6Y4-F1
#
_cell.length_a   1.000
_cell.length_b   1.000
_cell.length_c   1.000
_cell.angle_alpha   90.00
_cell.angle_beta   90.00
_cell.angle_gamma   90.00
#
_symmetry.space_group_name_H-M   'P 1'
#
loop_
_entity.id
_entity.type
_entity.pdbx_description
1 polymer ?
#
loop_
_entity_poly.entity_id
_entity_poly.type
_entity_poly.pdbx_seq_one_letter_code
_entity_poly.pdbx_strand_id
1 'polypeptide(L)'
;MIGENRALTNVYDLREELIEYDGQSVSMLSEISTRHLGRTGFLSELTDLASDDDPGVSEGATWIIRDLLEGGQSLLSQDVERLVGGLGDITAWQAQLHVCQSMGYISVSGEAALTLECWLTALLDAPRPFLRAWAVDALCRLRPASSDTHALLKRMETDEAASVRARVRNLKAEFVTK
;
A
#
# COMPACT_ATOMS: atom_id res chain seq x y z
N MET A 1 -37.21 -8.31 34.19
CA MET A 1 -35.94 -9.07 34.05
C MET A 1 -36.18 -10.10 32.96
N ILE A 2 -35.54 -10.14 31.81
CA ILE A 2 -34.39 -9.43 31.24
C ILE A 2 -34.74 -9.35 29.75
N GLY A 3 -34.91 -8.14 29.22
CA GLY A 3 -35.04 -7.95 27.77
C GLY A 3 -33.64 -7.92 27.21
N GLU A 4 -33.21 -9.00 26.57
CA GLU A 4 -31.96 -9.06 25.82
C GLU A 4 -31.98 -7.99 24.73
N ASN A 5 -31.34 -6.85 25.01
CA ASN A 5 -30.99 -5.86 24.02
C ASN A 5 -29.86 -6.44 23.18
N ARG A 6 -30.23 -7.30 22.23
CA ARG A 6 -29.31 -7.84 21.24
C ARG A 6 -28.87 -6.67 20.37
N ALA A 7 -27.67 -6.16 20.65
CA ALA A 7 -27.01 -5.18 19.81
C ALA A 7 -27.11 -5.66 18.36
N LEU A 8 -27.80 -4.87 17.53
CA LEU A 8 -27.79 -5.02 16.09
C LEU A 8 -26.38 -4.68 15.62
N THR A 9 -25.46 -5.65 15.70
CA THR A 9 -24.21 -5.59 14.96
C THR A 9 -24.60 -5.70 13.51
N ASN A 10 -24.84 -4.56 12.86
CA ASN A 10 -24.92 -4.52 11.41
C ASN A 10 -23.54 -4.99 10.94
N VAL A 11 -23.45 -6.25 10.50
CA VAL A 11 -22.23 -6.80 9.92
C VAL A 11 -22.15 -6.19 8.55
N TYR A 12 -21.64 -4.96 8.46
CA TYR A 12 -21.37 -4.38 7.16
C TYR A 12 -20.29 -5.23 6.50
N ASP A 13 -20.60 -5.73 5.30
CA ASP A 13 -19.62 -6.38 4.45
C ASP A 13 -18.70 -5.28 3.91
N LEU A 14 -17.43 -5.32 4.33
CA LEU A 14 -16.45 -4.30 3.94
C LEU A 14 -16.30 -4.23 2.43
N ARG A 15 -16.42 -5.36 1.73
CA ARG A 15 -16.35 -5.40 0.27
C ARG A 15 -17.50 -4.63 -0.36
N GLU A 16 -18.73 -4.84 0.13
CA GLU A 16 -19.92 -4.13 -0.38
C GLU A 16 -19.79 -2.61 -0.18
N GLU A 17 -19.24 -2.17 0.96
CA GLU A 17 -19.00 -0.75 1.19
C GLU A 17 -17.93 -0.16 0.25
N LEU A 18 -16.89 -0.95 -0.07
CA LEU A 18 -15.81 -0.51 -0.96
C LEU A 18 -16.24 -0.52 -2.45
N ILE A 19 -17.22 -1.33 -2.84
CA ILE A 19 -17.80 -1.28 -4.21
C ILE A 19 -18.40 0.10 -4.51
N GLU A 20 -18.97 0.76 -3.51
CA GLU A 20 -19.58 2.09 -3.66
C GLU A 20 -18.53 3.22 -3.78
N TYR A 21 -17.23 2.91 -3.64
CA TYR A 21 -16.16 3.88 -3.78
C TYR A 21 -15.95 4.27 -5.25
N ASP A 22 -16.18 5.56 -5.54
CA ASP A 22 -16.10 6.13 -6.88
C ASP A 22 -14.69 6.53 -7.34
N GLY A 23 -13.66 6.23 -6.54
CA GLY A 23 -12.28 6.63 -6.81
C GLY A 23 -11.95 8.08 -6.43
N GLN A 24 -12.89 8.85 -5.87
CA GLN A 24 -12.73 10.28 -5.57
C GLN A 24 -13.00 10.63 -4.10
N SER A 25 -14.00 10.01 -3.50
CA SER A 25 -14.46 10.35 -2.15
C SER A 25 -13.58 9.76 -1.05
N VAL A 26 -12.42 10.35 -0.82
CA VAL A 26 -11.50 9.94 0.27
C VAL A 26 -12.20 9.96 1.64
N SER A 27 -13.14 10.89 1.87
CA SER A 27 -13.93 10.92 3.10
C SER A 27 -14.76 9.66 3.32
N MET A 28 -15.27 9.03 2.24
CA MET A 28 -15.98 7.75 2.33
C MET A 28 -15.05 6.66 2.88
N LEU A 29 -13.82 6.57 2.37
CA LEU A 29 -12.85 5.58 2.84
C LEU A 29 -12.42 5.81 4.29
N SER A 30 -12.25 7.08 4.70
CA SER A 30 -11.99 7.43 6.09
C SER A 30 -13.16 7.07 7.02
N GLU A 31 -14.40 7.23 6.57
CA GLU A 31 -15.60 6.83 7.32
C GLU A 31 -15.71 5.30 7.45
N ILE A 32 -15.49 4.56 6.35
CA ILE A 32 -15.42 3.08 6.36
C ILE A 32 -14.35 2.63 7.35
N SER A 33 -13.14 3.17 7.24
CA SER A 33 -12.02 2.87 8.14
C SER A 33 -12.40 3.10 9.60
N THR A 34 -12.99 4.25 9.91
CA THR A 34 -13.43 4.60 11.28
C THR A 34 -14.51 3.66 11.79
N ARG A 35 -15.47 3.24 10.96
CA ARG A 35 -16.54 2.30 11.33
C ARG A 35 -16.01 0.91 11.71
N HIS A 36 -15.00 0.43 10.98
CA HIS A 36 -14.44 -0.90 11.21
C HIS A 36 -13.22 -0.91 12.14
N LEU A 37 -12.68 0.25 12.52
CA LEU A 37 -11.53 0.34 13.41
C LEU A 37 -11.84 -0.35 14.76
N GLY A 38 -10.96 -1.28 15.16
CA GLY A 38 -11.14 -2.09 16.36
C GLY A 38 -11.94 -3.39 16.16
N ARG A 39 -12.51 -3.63 14.97
CA ARG A 39 -13.07 -4.94 14.61
C ARG A 39 -11.95 -5.95 14.43
N THR A 40 -12.03 -7.08 15.14
CA THR A 40 -11.09 -8.20 14.99
C THR A 40 -11.04 -8.66 13.54
N GLY A 41 -9.84 -8.76 12.98
CA GLY A 41 -9.61 -9.21 11.60
C GLY A 41 -9.78 -8.14 10.53
N PHE A 42 -10.06 -6.88 10.88
CA PHE A 42 -10.25 -5.80 9.89
C PHE A 42 -9.05 -5.62 8.95
N LEU A 43 -7.83 -5.56 9.48
CA LEU A 43 -6.61 -5.46 8.66
C LEU A 43 -6.40 -6.71 7.79
N SER A 44 -6.69 -7.91 8.31
CA SER A 44 -6.61 -9.14 7.54
C SER A 44 -7.57 -9.11 6.34
N GLU A 45 -8.82 -8.70 6.56
CA GLU A 45 -9.82 -8.57 5.51
C GLU A 45 -9.44 -7.51 4.47
N LEU A 46 -8.91 -6.35 4.88
CA LEU A 46 -8.36 -5.37 3.95
C LEU A 46 -7.23 -5.95 3.10
N THR A 47 -6.35 -6.77 3.68
CA THR A 47 -5.26 -7.40 2.92
C THR A 47 -5.74 -8.48 1.97
N ASP A 48 -6.86 -9.16 2.25
CA ASP A 48 -7.53 -10.04 1.28
C ASP A 48 -8.15 -9.23 0.12
N LEU A 49 -8.81 -8.11 0.45
CA LEU A 49 -9.46 -7.22 -0.53
C LEU A 49 -8.48 -6.36 -1.34
N ALA A 50 -7.22 -6.26 -0.93
CA ALA A 50 -6.21 -5.51 -1.68
C ALA A 50 -6.00 -6.06 -3.10
N SER A 51 -6.17 -7.37 -3.29
CA SER A 51 -6.08 -8.09 -4.56
C SER A 51 -7.46 -8.46 -5.15
N ASP A 52 -8.52 -7.76 -4.74
CA ASP A 52 -9.86 -7.99 -5.29
C ASP A 52 -9.91 -7.71 -6.80
N ASP A 53 -10.76 -8.44 -7.51
CA ASP A 53 -10.92 -8.33 -8.96
C ASP A 53 -11.65 -7.04 -9.37
N ASP A 54 -12.43 -6.46 -8.46
CA ASP A 54 -13.01 -5.13 -8.62
C ASP A 54 -11.97 -4.03 -8.34
N PRO A 55 -11.66 -3.16 -9.32
CA PRO A 55 -10.68 -2.09 -9.12
C PRO A 55 -11.05 -1.12 -8.00
N GLY A 56 -12.33 -0.78 -7.81
CA GLY A 56 -12.77 0.13 -6.75
C GLY A 56 -12.51 -0.47 -5.36
N VAL A 57 -12.76 -1.77 -5.22
CA VAL A 57 -12.46 -2.52 -3.99
C VAL A 57 -10.95 -2.57 -3.71
N SER A 58 -10.15 -2.98 -4.69
CA SER A 58 -8.68 -3.04 -4.55
C SER A 58 -8.08 -1.65 -4.23
N GLU A 59 -8.53 -0.61 -4.92
CA GLU A 59 -8.11 0.77 -4.69
C GLU A 59 -8.49 1.25 -3.28
N GLY A 60 -9.73 1.03 -2.86
CA GLY A 60 -10.23 1.44 -1.54
C GLY A 60 -9.55 0.67 -0.40
N ALA A 61 -9.39 -0.65 -0.53
CA ALA A 61 -8.73 -1.48 0.47
C ALA A 61 -7.26 -1.06 0.68
N THR A 62 -6.50 -0.93 -0.40
CA THR A 62 -5.09 -0.48 -0.33
C THR A 62 -4.97 0.97 0.14
N TRP A 63 -5.94 1.84 -0.19
CA TRP A 63 -5.98 3.20 0.31
C TRP A 63 -6.09 3.22 1.84
N ILE A 64 -7.03 2.43 2.39
CA ILE A 64 -7.27 2.34 3.84
C ILE A 64 -6.06 1.72 4.54
N ILE A 65 -5.46 0.67 3.98
CA ILE A 65 -4.22 0.07 4.53
C ILE A 65 -3.13 1.15 4.67
N ARG A 66 -2.87 1.90 3.59
CA ARG A 66 -1.84 2.94 3.57
C ARG A 66 -2.13 4.05 4.58
N ASP A 67 -3.39 4.49 4.70
CA ASP A 67 -3.81 5.51 5.67
C ASP A 67 -3.66 5.04 7.13
N LEU A 68 -4.08 3.81 7.43
CA LEU A 68 -3.93 3.22 8.77
C LEU A 68 -2.46 3.07 9.16
N LEU A 69 -1.61 2.63 8.24
CA LEU A 69 -0.17 2.50 8.44
C LEU A 69 0.50 3.86 8.70
N GLU A 70 0.14 4.89 7.92
CA GLU A 70 0.60 6.26 8.14
C GLU A 70 0.13 6.81 9.50
N GLY A 71 -1.08 6.44 9.93
CA GLY A 71 -1.64 6.73 11.25
C GLY A 71 -1.03 5.93 12.41
N GLY A 72 -0.03 5.08 12.16
CA GLY A 72 0.69 4.32 13.18
C GLY A 72 0.09 2.96 13.53
N GLN A 73 -0.88 2.46 12.78
CA GLN A 73 -1.25 1.04 12.84
C GLN A 73 -0.14 0.18 12.24
N SER A 74 -0.19 -1.13 12.48
CA SER A 74 0.79 -2.07 11.93
C SER A 74 0.09 -3.34 11.46
N LEU A 75 0.54 -3.87 10.32
CA LEU A 75 0.14 -5.20 9.85
C LEU A 75 0.84 -6.27 10.67
N LEU A 76 0.15 -7.37 10.96
CA LEU A 76 0.78 -8.58 11.46
C LEU A 76 1.59 -9.24 10.34
N SER A 77 2.58 -10.07 10.66
CA SER A 77 3.39 -10.77 9.65
C SER A 77 2.54 -11.57 8.66
N GLN A 78 1.49 -12.23 9.14
CA GLN A 78 0.55 -12.97 8.29
C GLN A 78 -0.24 -12.08 7.32
N ASP A 79 -0.52 -10.83 7.68
CA ASP A 79 -1.24 -9.87 6.84
C ASP A 79 -0.30 -9.27 5.80
N VAL A 80 0.98 -9.06 6.16
CA VAL A 80 2.04 -8.73 5.20
C VAL A 80 2.21 -9.86 4.17
N GLU A 81 2.32 -11.11 4.62
CA GLU A 81 2.45 -12.27 3.73
C GLU A 81 1.27 -12.39 2.76
N ARG A 82 0.05 -12.17 3.26
CA ARG A 82 -1.17 -12.15 2.46
C ARG A 82 -1.15 -11.04 1.41
N LEU A 83 -0.84 -9.80 1.80
CA LEU A 83 -0.72 -8.68 0.87
C LEU A 83 0.33 -8.95 -0.20
N VAL A 84 1.49 -9.50 0.18
CA VAL A 84 2.58 -9.84 -0.74
C VAL A 84 2.17 -10.97 -1.69
N GLY A 85 1.46 -11.98 -1.20
CA GLY A 85 0.95 -13.08 -2.02
C GLY A 85 -0.03 -12.63 -3.11
N GLY A 86 -0.79 -11.56 -2.86
CA GLY A 86 -1.76 -10.99 -3.81
C GLY A 86 -1.20 -9.95 -4.80
N LEU A 87 0.08 -9.57 -4.71
CA LEU A 87 0.64 -8.46 -5.52
C LEU A 87 0.46 -8.62 -7.04
N GLY A 88 0.45 -9.86 -7.53
CA GLY A 88 0.24 -10.16 -8.96
C GLY A 88 -1.14 -9.78 -9.47
N ASP A 89 -2.13 -9.75 -8.58
CA ASP A 89 -3.54 -9.47 -8.91
C ASP A 89 -3.89 -7.99 -8.69
N ILE A 90 -3.02 -7.22 -8.03
CA ILE A 90 -3.16 -5.76 -7.87
C ILE A 90 -2.82 -5.05 -9.19
N THR A 91 -3.82 -4.86 -10.02
CA THR A 91 -3.67 -4.27 -11.37
C THR A 91 -4.08 -2.80 -11.46
N ALA A 92 -4.94 -2.32 -10.57
CA ALA A 92 -5.36 -0.91 -10.52
C ALA A 92 -4.18 -0.02 -10.10
N TRP A 93 -3.87 1.01 -10.88
CA TRP A 93 -2.64 1.78 -10.68
C TRP A 93 -2.62 2.57 -9.36
N GLN A 94 -3.77 3.02 -8.87
CA GLN A 94 -3.87 3.68 -7.55
C GLN A 94 -3.60 2.66 -6.44
N ALA A 95 -4.10 1.43 -6.58
CA ALA A 95 -3.82 0.37 -5.62
C ALA A 95 -2.32 0.03 -5.56
N GLN A 96 -1.68 -0.10 -6.71
CA GLN A 96 -0.22 -0.28 -6.80
C GLN A 96 0.55 0.89 -6.14
N LEU A 97 0.08 2.12 -6.37
CA LEU A 97 0.66 3.32 -5.77
C LEU A 97 0.54 3.31 -4.24
N HIS A 98 -0.63 2.92 -3.71
CA HIS A 98 -0.86 2.84 -2.27
C HIS A 98 0.05 1.80 -1.62
N VAL A 99 0.23 0.63 -2.24
CA VAL A 99 1.19 -0.39 -1.77
C VAL A 99 2.61 0.18 -1.74
N CYS A 100 3.05 0.89 -2.79
CA CYS A 100 4.38 1.53 -2.79
C CYS A 100 4.55 2.52 -1.63
N GLN A 101 3.51 3.31 -1.34
CA GLN A 101 3.52 4.30 -0.25
C GLN A 101 3.55 3.65 1.13
N SER A 102 2.95 2.47 1.28
CA SER A 102 2.95 1.70 2.53
C SER A 102 4.32 1.14 2.91
N MET A 103 5.29 1.09 1.99
CA MET A 103 6.61 0.48 2.24
C MET A 103 7.42 1.14 3.34
N GLY A 104 7.11 2.39 3.71
CA GLY A 104 7.74 3.07 4.85
C GLY A 104 7.30 2.55 6.22
N TYR A 105 6.24 1.75 6.27
CA TYR A 105 5.55 1.37 7.50
C TYR A 105 5.46 -0.15 7.69
N ILE A 106 5.84 -0.94 6.68
CA ILE A 106 5.82 -2.41 6.77
C ILE A 106 7.23 -2.97 6.94
N SER A 107 7.36 -3.99 7.78
CA SER A 107 8.59 -4.78 7.91
C SER A 107 8.42 -6.09 7.14
N VAL A 108 9.30 -6.33 6.17
CA VAL A 108 9.27 -7.54 5.33
C VAL A 108 10.64 -8.19 5.33
N SER A 109 10.67 -9.52 5.34
CA SER A 109 11.90 -10.30 5.27
C SER A 109 11.68 -11.62 4.53
N GLY A 110 12.76 -12.33 4.21
CA GLY A 110 12.69 -13.65 3.57
C GLY A 110 12.12 -13.61 2.16
N GLU A 111 11.33 -14.61 1.82
CA GLU A 111 10.73 -14.78 0.48
C GLU A 111 9.80 -13.61 0.10
N ALA A 112 9.03 -13.08 1.07
CA ALA A 112 8.15 -11.95 0.84
C ALA A 112 8.89 -10.69 0.38
N ALA A 113 10.12 -10.46 0.89
CA ALA A 113 10.94 -9.33 0.46
C ALA A 113 11.42 -9.48 -0.99
N LEU A 114 11.74 -10.71 -1.42
CA LEU A 114 12.13 -10.99 -2.81
C LEU A 114 10.97 -10.80 -3.77
N THR A 115 9.77 -11.26 -3.40
CA THR A 115 8.54 -11.06 -4.19
C THR A 115 8.24 -9.57 -4.36
N LEU A 116 8.31 -8.79 -3.28
CA LEU A 116 8.15 -7.34 -3.33
C LEU A 116 9.22 -6.67 -4.19
N GLU A 117 10.50 -7.06 -4.07
CA GLU A 117 11.56 -6.47 -4.88
C GLU A 117 11.32 -6.71 -6.38
N CYS A 118 10.94 -7.92 -6.78
CA CYS A 118 10.59 -8.24 -8.15
C CYS A 118 9.42 -7.40 -8.65
N TRP A 119 8.34 -7.32 -7.87
CA TRP A 119 7.15 -6.56 -8.22
C TRP A 119 7.43 -5.06 -8.34
N LEU A 120 8.09 -4.47 -7.34
CA LEU A 120 8.48 -3.05 -7.32
C LEU A 120 9.44 -2.70 -8.47
N THR A 121 10.35 -3.61 -8.82
CA THR A 121 11.28 -3.40 -9.93
C THR A 121 10.55 -3.25 -11.27
N ALA A 122 9.49 -4.02 -11.51
CA ALA A 122 8.67 -3.88 -12.71
C ALA A 122 7.96 -2.52 -12.79
N LEU A 123 7.60 -1.93 -11.65
CA LEU A 123 6.93 -0.63 -11.60
C LEU A 123 7.85 0.56 -11.94
N LEU A 124 9.17 0.33 -12.01
CA LEU A 124 10.13 1.36 -12.42
C LEU A 124 10.01 1.75 -13.89
N ASP A 125 9.35 0.92 -14.71
CA ASP A 125 9.07 1.19 -16.12
C ASP A 125 7.59 1.51 -16.38
N ALA A 126 6.82 1.76 -15.32
CA ALA A 126 5.39 2.06 -15.44
C ALA A 126 5.14 3.34 -16.27
N PRO A 127 4.08 3.37 -17.10
CA PRO A 127 3.76 4.56 -17.91
C PRO A 127 3.43 5.78 -17.05
N ARG A 128 2.96 5.57 -15.81
CA ARG A 128 2.59 6.63 -14.87
C ARG A 128 3.81 7.10 -14.07
N PRO A 129 4.26 8.36 -14.20
CA PRO A 129 5.42 8.84 -13.47
C PRO A 129 5.32 8.79 -11.95
N PHE A 130 4.11 8.99 -11.41
CA PHE A 130 3.88 8.91 -9.96
C PHE A 130 4.16 7.51 -9.42
N LEU A 131 3.80 6.46 -10.18
CA LEU A 131 4.06 5.08 -9.78
C LEU A 131 5.56 4.78 -9.83
N ARG A 132 6.27 5.20 -10.89
CA ARG A 132 7.73 5.10 -10.95
C ARG A 132 8.42 5.79 -9.78
N ALA A 133 7.99 7.01 -9.44
CA ALA A 133 8.57 7.78 -8.34
C ALA A 133 8.45 7.04 -7.00
N TRP A 134 7.27 6.48 -6.71
CA TRP A 134 7.03 5.76 -5.46
C TRP A 134 7.59 4.33 -5.47
N ALA A 135 7.72 3.68 -6.62
CA ALA A 135 8.44 2.41 -6.73
C ALA A 135 9.93 2.55 -6.36
N VAL A 136 10.58 3.66 -6.75
CA VAL A 136 11.95 3.96 -6.32
C VAL A 136 12.04 4.18 -4.82
N ASP A 137 11.11 4.94 -4.24
CA ASP A 137 11.02 5.19 -2.81
C ASP A 137 10.86 3.88 -2.03
N ALA A 138 9.90 3.06 -2.45
CA ALA A 138 9.64 1.72 -1.92
C ALA A 138 10.87 0.80 -1.96
N LEU A 139 11.59 0.74 -3.09
CA LEU A 139 12.82 -0.05 -3.19
C LEU A 139 13.92 0.46 -2.26
N CYS A 140 14.10 1.78 -2.12
CA CYS A 140 15.09 2.32 -1.19
C CYS A 140 14.80 1.91 0.26
N ARG A 141 13.51 1.83 0.63
CA ARG A 141 13.06 1.40 1.97
C ARG A 141 13.19 -0.10 2.17
N LEU A 142 12.96 -0.91 1.13
CA LEU A 142 13.11 -2.35 1.19
C LEU A 142 14.58 -2.78 1.32
N ARG A 143 15.51 -2.05 0.67
CA ARG A 143 16.96 -2.31 0.70
C ARG A 143 17.75 -1.07 1.13
N PRO A 144 17.66 -0.66 2.40
CA PRO A 144 18.30 0.56 2.87
C PRO A 144 19.83 0.47 2.73
N ALA A 145 20.44 1.56 2.24
CA ALA A 145 21.89 1.78 2.23
C ALA A 145 22.77 0.73 1.51
N SER A 146 22.25 0.03 0.50
CA SER A 146 23.05 -0.87 -0.35
C SER A 146 23.71 -0.15 -1.55
N SER A 147 24.71 -0.79 -2.17
CA SER A 147 25.26 -0.36 -3.47
C SER A 147 24.17 -0.26 -4.55
N ASP A 148 23.19 -1.16 -4.48
CA ASP A 148 22.12 -1.26 -5.47
C ASP A 148 21.13 -0.11 -5.34
N THR A 149 20.94 0.41 -4.12
CA THR A 149 20.17 1.63 -3.87
C THR A 149 20.84 2.87 -4.49
N HIS A 150 22.16 2.99 -4.38
CA HIS A 150 22.90 4.07 -5.04
C HIS A 150 22.82 3.99 -6.57
N ALA A 151 22.98 2.78 -7.13
CA ALA A 151 22.86 2.55 -8.57
C ALA A 151 21.44 2.86 -9.08
N LEU A 152 20.41 2.46 -8.34
CA LEU A 152 19.02 2.79 -8.64
C LEU A 152 18.78 4.29 -8.65
N LEU A 153 19.17 5.00 -7.59
CA LEU A 153 18.98 6.45 -7.50
C LEU A 153 19.70 7.18 -8.64
N LYS A 154 20.92 6.76 -8.99
CA LYS A 154 21.66 7.33 -10.13
C LYS A 154 20.93 7.09 -11.46
N ARG A 155 20.36 5.91 -11.67
CA ARG A 155 19.59 5.59 -12.88
C ARG A 155 18.32 6.45 -12.97
N MET A 156 17.59 6.59 -11.87
CA MET A 156 16.29 7.27 -11.85
C MET A 156 16.41 8.79 -11.83
N GLU A 157 17.60 9.34 -11.55
CA GLU A 157 17.90 10.77 -11.67
C GLU A 157 17.76 11.30 -13.10
N THR A 158 17.91 10.43 -14.10
CA THR A 158 17.76 10.78 -15.53
C THR A 158 16.37 10.48 -16.09
N ASP A 159 15.38 10.12 -15.26
CA ASP A 159 14.00 9.89 -15.70
C ASP A 159 13.43 11.16 -16.38
N GLU A 160 12.65 10.98 -17.44
CA GLU A 160 12.04 12.07 -18.22
C GLU A 160 11.07 12.92 -17.39
N ALA A 161 10.42 12.34 -16.37
CA ALA A 161 9.40 13.01 -15.58
C ALA A 161 9.99 13.78 -14.40
N ALA A 162 9.59 15.04 -14.28
CA ALA A 162 10.07 15.92 -13.21
C ALA A 162 9.70 15.42 -11.80
N SER A 163 8.55 14.75 -11.63
CA SER A 163 8.12 14.19 -10.35
C SER A 163 9.05 13.06 -9.86
N VAL A 164 9.50 12.19 -10.78
CA VAL A 164 10.46 11.12 -10.48
C VAL A 164 11.79 11.73 -10.06
N ARG A 165 12.33 12.67 -10.84
CA ARG A 165 13.59 13.35 -10.50
C ARG A 165 13.51 14.08 -9.17
N ALA A 166 12.37 14.73 -8.87
CA ALA A 166 12.16 15.41 -7.59
C ALA A 166 12.21 14.42 -6.41
N ARG A 167 11.53 13.28 -6.52
CA ARG A 167 11.54 12.21 -5.51
C ARG A 167 12.94 11.65 -5.29
N VAL A 168 13.67 11.35 -6.37
CA VAL A 168 15.05 10.83 -6.32
C VAL A 168 15.99 11.78 -5.58
N ARG A 169 15.87 13.10 -5.77
CA ARG A 169 16.67 14.09 -5.02
C ARG A 169 16.43 14.01 -3.52
N ASN A 170 15.18 13.86 -3.08
CA ASN A 170 14.84 13.71 -1.66
C ASN A 170 15.43 12.41 -1.09
N LEU A 171 15.32 11.31 -1.83
CA LEU A 171 15.88 10.01 -1.42
C LEU A 171 17.41 10.04 -1.34
N LYS A 172 18.11 10.75 -2.24
CA LYS A 172 19.57 10.93 -2.14
C LYS A 172 19.97 11.69 -0.86
N ALA A 173 19.20 12.71 -0.48
CA ALA A 173 19.42 13.41 0.78
C ALA A 173 19.22 12.49 2.00
N GLU A 174 18.26 11.56 1.93
CA GLU A 174 17.93 10.62 3.01
C GLU A 174 18.91 9.44 3.13
N PHE A 175 19.26 8.79 2.02
CA PHE A 175 19.96 7.49 1.99
C PHE A 175 21.44 7.55 1.59
N VAL A 176 21.90 8.65 0.99
CA VAL A 176 23.29 8.75 0.46
C VAL A 176 24.12 9.77 1.23
N THR A 177 23.50 10.75 1.88
CA THR A 177 24.20 11.90 2.48
C THR A 177 24.42 11.77 3.99
N LYS A 178 24.51 10.54 4.52
CA LYS A 178 24.85 10.25 5.92
C LYS A 178 26.10 9.40 6.04
#